data_AF-A0A1F5YWF9-F1
#
_entry.id   AF-A0A1F5YWF9-F1
#
_cell.length_a   1.000
_cell.length_b   1.000
_cell.length_c   1.000
_cell.angle_alpha   90.00
_cell.angle_beta   90.00
_cell.angle_gamma   90.00
#
_symmetry.space_group_name_H-M   'P 1'
#
loop_
_entity.id
_entity.type
_entity.pdbx_description
1 polymer ?
#
loop_
_entity_poly.entity_id
_entity_poly.type
_entity_poly.pdbx_seq_one_letter_code
_entity_poly.pdbx_strand_id
1 'polypeptide(L)'
;MDYNEFEEYVADYVEGFLDSGLRLRMEEKRRQDPACDQLARLHESILAALQQTPELKAPAGLRERNLAAAAAEEALLEEERKSLKEYQLSWLPISAAVSAVIAMLLVVFRDNLSRLGQAALATGKTAYAWWIAQSGELALKSGEKLAAGNQTLDSWLKSENSYVETASALFLNWLKGASAIINYPVELPGIHFALPAFYIITLALLSLIFWLYRDDFLPSGLSAAHRTN
;
A
#
# COMPACT_ATOMS: atom_id res chain seq x y z
N MET A 1 13.22 -11.50 33.74
CA MET A 1 13.83 -10.19 34.02
C MET A 1 15.11 -10.43 34.76
N ASP A 2 16.23 -10.07 34.15
CA ASP A 2 17.52 -10.09 34.83
C ASP A 2 17.67 -8.83 35.71
N TYR A 3 18.81 -8.71 36.42
CA TYR A 3 19.05 -7.58 37.31
C TYR A 3 19.25 -6.26 36.54
N ASN A 4 19.91 -6.29 35.38
CA ASN A 4 20.21 -5.09 34.60
C ASN A 4 18.94 -4.50 33.99
N GLU A 5 18.06 -5.36 33.47
CA GLU A 5 16.72 -4.98 33.00
C GLU A 5 15.90 -4.39 34.16
N PHE A 6 16.00 -4.95 35.37
CA PHE A 6 15.32 -4.39 36.54
C PHE A 6 15.87 -3.01 36.93
N GLU A 7 17.20 -2.84 36.92
CA GLU A 7 17.88 -1.58 37.21
C GLU A 7 17.50 -0.47 36.22
N GLU A 8 17.36 -0.79 34.94
CA GLU A 8 16.94 0.17 33.90
C GLU A 8 15.53 0.73 34.17
N TYR A 9 14.59 -0.11 34.66
CA TYR A 9 13.19 0.28 34.86
C TYR A 9 12.81 0.64 36.30
N VAL A 10 13.74 0.57 37.27
CA VAL A 10 13.39 0.77 38.69
C VAL A 10 12.89 2.19 38.99
N ALA A 11 13.38 3.20 38.27
CA ALA A 11 12.90 4.57 38.39
C ALA A 11 11.43 4.68 37.96
N ASP A 12 11.12 4.24 36.74
CA ASP A 12 9.76 4.25 36.19
C ASP A 12 8.79 3.39 37.03
N TYR A 13 9.29 2.29 37.60
CA TYR A 13 8.52 1.42 38.50
C TYR A 13 8.08 2.17 39.75
N VAL A 14 9.01 2.87 40.42
CA VAL A 14 8.73 3.62 41.66
C VAL A 14 7.87 4.85 41.38
N GLU A 15 8.03 5.50 40.23
CA GLU A 15 7.21 6.65 39.82
C GLU A 15 5.82 6.25 39.29
N GLY A 16 5.62 4.97 38.96
CA GLY A 16 4.33 4.43 38.51
C GLY A 16 4.04 4.62 37.01
N PHE A 17 5.07 4.86 36.19
CA PHE A 17 4.94 5.08 34.74
C PHE A 17 4.95 3.79 33.90
N LEU A 18 5.22 2.64 34.53
CA LEU A 18 5.31 1.36 33.81
C LEU A 18 3.94 0.80 33.38
N ASP A 19 3.95 0.11 32.24
CA ASP A 19 2.85 -0.76 31.83
C ASP A 19 2.53 -1.82 32.89
N SER A 20 1.24 -2.17 32.98
CA SER A 20 0.70 -3.16 33.91
C SER A 20 1.41 -4.51 33.88
N GLY A 21 1.78 -5.02 32.70
CA GLY A 21 2.46 -6.30 32.54
C GLY A 21 3.92 -6.25 32.98
N LEU A 22 4.63 -5.16 32.66
CA LEU A 22 6.02 -4.96 33.10
C LEU A 22 6.09 -4.76 34.63
N ARG A 23 5.14 -4.00 35.20
CA ARG A 23 5.02 -3.79 36.65
C ARG A 23 4.85 -5.10 37.41
N LEU A 24 3.97 -6.00 36.95
CA LEU A 24 3.78 -7.32 37.57
C LEU A 24 5.06 -8.18 37.53
N ARG A 25 5.81 -8.15 36.41
CA ARG A 25 7.09 -8.86 36.29
C ARG A 25 8.13 -8.31 37.26
N MET A 26 8.19 -6.99 37.46
CA MET A 26 9.07 -6.36 38.44
C MET A 26 8.66 -6.67 39.88
N GLU A 27 7.37 -6.67 40.21
CA GLU A 27 6.87 -7.09 41.53
C GLU A 27 7.25 -8.53 41.87
N GLU A 28 7.15 -9.44 40.89
CA GLU A 28 7.61 -10.82 41.06
C GLU A 28 9.12 -10.89 41.26
N LYS A 29 9.91 -10.18 40.44
CA LYS A 29 11.37 -10.16 40.57
C LYS A 29 11.83 -9.58 41.91
N ARG A 30 11.17 -8.51 42.39
CA ARG A 30 11.38 -7.90 43.71
C ARG A 30 11.12 -8.90 44.85
N ARG A 31 10.08 -9.73 44.74
CA ARG A 31 9.77 -10.78 45.73
C ARG A 31 10.80 -11.92 45.73
N GLN A 32 11.39 -12.23 44.58
CA GLN A 32 12.34 -13.33 44.41
C GLN A 32 13.78 -12.95 44.74
N ASP A 33 14.17 -11.69 44.53
CA ASP A 33 15.57 -11.25 44.59
C ASP A 33 15.77 -10.11 45.60
N PRO A 34 16.45 -10.36 46.73
CA PRO A 34 16.70 -9.35 47.76
C PRO A 34 17.45 -8.11 47.25
N ALA A 35 18.33 -8.25 46.25
CA ALA A 35 19.06 -7.11 45.70
C ALA A 35 18.13 -6.18 44.92
N CYS A 36 17.14 -6.73 44.21
CA CYS A 36 16.11 -5.96 43.51
C CYS A 36 15.17 -5.26 44.50
N ASP A 37 14.78 -5.93 45.61
CA ASP A 37 14.00 -5.29 46.68
C ASP A 37 14.75 -4.11 47.32
N GLN A 38 16.04 -4.29 47.61
CA GLN A 38 16.86 -3.22 48.17
C GLN A 38 16.98 -2.03 47.21
N LEU A 39 17.19 -2.28 45.92
CA LEU A 39 17.26 -1.23 44.90
C LEU A 39 15.95 -0.46 44.78
N ALA A 40 14.81 -1.16 44.75
CA ALA A 40 13.49 -0.53 44.73
C ALA A 40 13.26 0.35 45.97
N ARG A 41 13.57 -0.15 47.17
CA ARG A 41 13.46 0.64 48.42
C ARG A 41 14.35 1.87 48.43
N LEU A 42 15.55 1.79 47.84
CA LEU A 42 16.45 2.93 47.72
C LEU A 42 15.79 4.03 46.87
N HIS A 43 15.27 3.68 45.70
CA HIS A 43 14.55 4.62 44.83
C HIS A 43 13.29 5.17 45.50
N GLU A 44 12.50 4.33 46.19
CA GLU A 44 11.33 4.75 46.98
C GLU A 44 11.73 5.78 48.06
N SER A 45 12.86 5.56 48.74
CA SER A 45 13.36 6.48 49.76
C SER A 45 13.86 7.81 49.19
N ILE A 46 14.52 7.78 48.03
CA ILE A 46 14.97 8.98 47.31
C ILE A 46 13.74 9.78 46.85
N LEU A 47 12.76 9.12 46.26
CA LEU A 47 11.52 9.77 45.83
C LEU A 47 10.79 10.39 47.03
N ALA A 48 10.69 9.68 48.16
CA ALA A 48 10.09 10.21 49.38
C ALA A 48 10.86 11.43 49.92
N ALA A 49 12.20 11.42 49.88
CA ALA A 49 13.01 12.58 50.28
C ALA A 49 12.83 13.78 49.34
N LEU A 50 12.74 13.53 48.03
CA LEU A 50 12.44 14.57 47.04
C LEU A 50 11.04 15.16 47.26
N GLN A 51 10.04 14.35 47.59
CA GLN A 51 8.68 14.82 47.91
C GLN A 51 8.61 15.63 49.21
N GLN A 52 9.54 15.40 50.15
CA GLN A 52 9.66 16.20 51.38
C GLN A 52 10.48 17.49 51.18
N THR A 53 11.11 17.66 50.03
CA THR A 53 11.88 18.87 49.73
C THR A 53 10.92 20.07 49.72
N PRO A 54 11.25 21.18 50.41
CA PRO A 54 10.37 22.34 50.48
C PRO A 54 10.04 22.83 49.08
N GLU A 55 8.75 23.07 48.84
CA GLU A 55 8.27 23.59 47.55
C GLU A 55 9.04 24.87 47.19
N LEU A 56 9.74 24.83 46.06
CA LEU A 56 10.37 26.00 45.49
C LEU A 56 9.27 26.96 45.03
N LYS A 57 9.17 28.12 45.68
CA LYS A 57 8.26 29.17 45.24
C LYS A 57 8.62 29.58 43.82
N ALA A 58 7.70 29.38 42.90
CA ALA A 58 7.84 29.87 41.54
C ALA A 58 8.12 31.39 41.56
N PRO A 59 9.04 31.89 40.71
CA PRO A 59 9.24 33.32 40.53
C PRO A 59 7.91 34.03 40.24
N ALA A 60 7.70 35.21 40.84
CA ALA A 60 6.52 36.02 40.57
C ALA A 60 6.40 36.30 39.06
N GLY A 61 5.22 36.10 38.48
CA GLY A 61 4.98 36.30 37.05
C GLY A 61 5.26 35.07 36.16
N LEU A 62 5.80 33.95 36.69
CA LEU A 62 6.12 32.78 35.85
C LEU A 62 4.85 32.15 35.26
N ARG A 63 3.76 32.09 36.04
CA ARG A 63 2.48 31.55 35.59
C ARG A 63 1.90 32.36 34.44
N GLU A 64 1.91 33.68 34.57
CA GLU A 64 1.40 34.62 33.57
C GLU A 64 2.24 34.53 32.28
N ARG A 65 3.57 34.41 32.41
CA ARG A 65 4.47 34.21 31.26
C ARG A 65 4.22 32.89 30.55
N ASN A 66 4.02 31.81 31.29
CA ASN A 66 3.74 30.49 30.70
C ASN A 66 2.38 30.47 30.00
N LEU A 67 1.35 31.10 30.60
CA LEU A 67 0.03 31.22 29.96
C LEU A 67 0.08 32.09 28.71
N ALA A 68 0.84 33.19 28.73
CA ALA A 68 1.03 34.02 27.55
C ALA A 68 1.79 33.29 26.43
N ALA A 69 2.80 32.50 26.79
CA ALA A 69 3.55 31.68 25.83
C ALA A 69 2.66 30.58 25.22
N ALA A 70 1.88 29.87 26.04
CA ALA A 70 0.94 28.85 25.57
C ALA A 70 -0.13 29.45 24.64
N ALA A 71 -0.71 30.61 24.99
CA ALA A 71 -1.68 31.29 24.13
C ALA A 71 -1.08 31.75 22.79
N ALA A 72 0.19 32.17 22.78
CA ALA A 72 0.89 32.52 21.55
C ALA A 72 1.14 31.29 20.66
N GLU A 73 1.49 30.16 21.25
CA GLU A 73 1.68 28.89 20.52
C GLU A 73 0.35 28.38 19.95
N GLU A 74 -0.75 28.43 20.73
CA GLU A 74 -2.08 28.07 20.25
C GLU A 74 -2.51 28.94 19.06
N ALA A 75 -2.24 30.25 19.09
CA ALA A 75 -2.54 31.14 17.97
C ALA A 75 -1.77 30.76 16.69
N LEU A 76 -0.48 30.42 16.81
CA LEU A 76 0.32 29.96 15.66
C LEU A 76 -0.22 28.64 15.09
N LEU A 77 -0.57 27.68 15.96
CA LEU A 77 -1.16 26.41 15.53
C LEU A 77 -2.52 26.60 14.85
N GLU A 78 -3.33 27.57 15.26
CA GLU A 78 -4.58 27.91 14.59
C GLU A 78 -4.35 28.50 13.19
N GLU A 79 -3.33 29.33 13.01
CA GLU A 79 -2.94 29.86 11.70
C GLU A 79 -2.45 28.76 10.75
N GLU A 80 -1.61 27.84 11.25
CA GLU A 80 -1.17 26.67 10.48
C GLU A 80 -2.34 25.75 10.12
N ARG A 81 -3.28 25.52 11.03
CA ARG A 81 -4.49 24.73 10.73
C ARG A 81 -5.35 25.38 9.66
N LYS A 82 -5.48 26.71 9.66
CA LYS A 82 -6.22 27.44 8.63
C LYS A 82 -5.54 27.29 7.26
N SER A 83 -4.22 27.48 7.20
CA SER A 83 -3.47 27.34 5.94
C SER A 83 -3.50 25.91 5.40
N LEU A 84 -3.39 24.90 6.28
CA LEU A 84 -3.55 23.50 5.90
C LEU A 84 -4.96 23.19 5.37
N LYS A 85 -6.00 23.77 5.97
CA LYS A 85 -7.38 23.58 5.50
C LYS A 85 -7.62 24.24 4.14
N GLU A 86 -7.05 25.42 3.91
CA GLU A 86 -7.09 26.09 2.59
C GLU A 86 -6.34 25.27 1.54
N TYR A 87 -5.14 24.80 1.86
CA TYR A 87 -4.39 23.86 1.02
C TYR A 87 -5.22 22.61 0.74
N GLN A 88 -5.87 22.05 1.76
CA GLN A 88 -6.71 20.87 1.65
C GLN A 88 -7.98 21.09 0.80
N LEU A 89 -8.55 22.28 0.79
CA LEU A 89 -9.69 22.57 -0.09
C LEU A 89 -9.24 22.78 -1.54
N SER A 90 -8.02 23.29 -1.74
CA SER A 90 -7.48 23.60 -3.07
C SER A 90 -7.16 22.37 -3.92
N TRP A 91 -6.73 21.25 -3.31
CA TRP A 91 -6.40 20.01 -4.05
C TRP A 91 -7.61 19.12 -4.34
N LEU A 92 -8.74 19.28 -3.65
CA LEU A 92 -9.95 18.49 -3.91
C LEU A 92 -10.43 18.51 -5.38
N PRO A 93 -10.48 19.65 -6.09
CA PRO A 93 -10.85 19.63 -7.50
C PRO A 93 -9.80 18.90 -8.37
N ILE A 94 -8.52 19.00 -8.02
CA ILE A 94 -7.43 18.33 -8.75
C ILE A 94 -7.54 16.82 -8.56
N SER A 95 -7.75 16.34 -7.33
CA SER A 95 -7.90 14.91 -7.05
C SER A 95 -9.18 14.34 -7.68
N ALA A 96 -10.28 15.09 -7.67
CA ALA A 96 -11.50 14.73 -8.38
C ALA A 96 -11.25 14.57 -9.89
N ALA A 97 -10.58 15.53 -10.53
CA ALA A 97 -10.25 15.47 -11.96
C ALA A 97 -9.36 14.27 -12.30
N VAL A 98 -8.30 14.03 -11.51
CA VAL A 98 -7.40 12.89 -11.70
C VAL A 98 -8.14 11.56 -11.55
N SER A 99 -9.00 11.43 -10.55
CA SER A 99 -9.80 10.22 -10.35
C SER A 99 -10.77 9.95 -11.50
N ALA A 100 -11.39 10.99 -12.06
CA ALA A 100 -12.26 10.87 -13.22
C ALA A 100 -11.50 10.38 -14.47
N VAL A 101 -10.28 10.90 -14.71
CA VAL A 101 -9.43 10.45 -15.82
C VAL A 101 -9.01 8.99 -15.64
N ILE A 102 -8.61 8.58 -14.44
CA ILE A 102 -8.25 7.19 -14.15
C ILE A 102 -9.45 6.26 -14.36
N ALA A 103 -10.63 6.63 -13.86
CA ALA A 103 -11.85 5.85 -14.06
C ALA A 103 -12.19 5.70 -15.56
N MET A 104 -12.06 6.78 -16.34
CA MET A 104 -12.27 6.75 -17.79
C MET A 104 -11.29 5.80 -18.49
N LEU A 105 -10.00 5.85 -18.12
CA LEU A 105 -8.98 4.94 -18.66
C LEU A 105 -9.28 3.48 -18.34
N LEU A 106 -9.74 3.18 -17.11
CA LEU A 106 -10.11 1.83 -16.71
C LEU A 106 -11.31 1.29 -17.50
N VAL A 107 -12.31 2.13 -17.79
CA VAL A 107 -13.46 1.74 -18.63
C VAL A 107 -13.01 1.44 -20.06
N VAL A 108 -12.21 2.33 -20.67
CA VAL A 108 -11.68 2.12 -22.03
C VAL A 108 -10.81 0.87 -22.09
N PHE A 109 -9.97 0.64 -21.08
CA PHE A 109 -9.10 -0.52 -21.00
C PHE A 109 -9.89 -1.83 -20.85
N ARG A 110 -10.92 -1.83 -19.99
CA ARG A 110 -11.84 -2.97 -19.83
C ARG A 110 -12.51 -3.35 -21.14
N ASP A 111 -13.04 -2.37 -21.87
CA ASP A 111 -13.70 -2.61 -23.15
C ASP A 111 -12.74 -3.19 -24.18
N ASN A 112 -11.51 -2.67 -24.26
CA ASN A 112 -10.47 -3.21 -25.14
C ASN A 112 -10.02 -4.63 -24.74
N LEU A 113 -9.85 -4.92 -23.45
CA LEU A 113 -9.53 -6.27 -22.98
C LEU A 113 -10.65 -7.26 -23.29
N SER A 114 -11.91 -6.86 -23.14
CA SER A 114 -13.05 -7.73 -23.46
C SER A 114 -13.09 -8.08 -24.96
N ARG A 115 -12.79 -7.11 -25.83
CA ARG A 115 -12.69 -7.31 -27.28
C ARG A 115 -11.53 -8.23 -27.66
N LEU A 116 -10.36 -8.04 -27.03
CA LEU A 116 -9.21 -8.93 -27.19
C LEU A 116 -9.52 -10.36 -26.74
N GLY A 117 -10.19 -10.53 -25.60
CA GLY A 117 -10.61 -11.83 -25.09
C GLY A 117 -11.60 -12.53 -26.00
N GLN A 118 -12.58 -11.81 -26.54
CA GLN A 118 -13.53 -12.36 -27.52
C GLN A 118 -12.86 -12.77 -28.84
N ALA A 119 -11.93 -11.94 -29.33
CA ALA A 119 -11.14 -12.28 -30.51
C ALA A 119 -10.30 -13.55 -30.27
N ALA A 120 -9.59 -13.64 -29.15
CA ALA A 120 -8.80 -14.82 -28.78
C ALA A 120 -9.65 -16.09 -28.66
N LEU A 121 -10.84 -16.01 -28.06
CA LEU A 121 -11.76 -17.14 -27.97
C LEU A 121 -12.32 -17.56 -29.34
N ALA A 122 -12.59 -16.62 -30.24
CA ALA A 122 -13.02 -16.93 -31.60
C ALA A 122 -11.92 -17.67 -32.37
N THR A 123 -10.67 -17.17 -32.29
CA THR A 123 -9.51 -17.82 -32.92
C THR A 123 -9.23 -19.20 -32.32
N GLY A 124 -9.36 -19.34 -31.00
CA GLY A 124 -9.23 -20.62 -30.31
C GLY A 124 -10.28 -21.64 -30.75
N LYS A 125 -11.54 -21.23 -30.93
CA LYS A 125 -12.60 -22.11 -31.45
C LYS A 125 -12.34 -22.55 -32.88
N THR A 126 -11.87 -21.66 -33.76
CA THR A 126 -11.53 -22.02 -35.14
C THR A 126 -10.31 -22.96 -35.20
N ALA A 127 -9.29 -22.71 -34.38
CA ALA A 127 -8.11 -23.57 -34.29
C ALA A 127 -8.47 -24.96 -33.74
N TYR A 128 -9.34 -25.04 -32.72
CA TYR A 128 -9.82 -26.30 -32.16
C TYR A 128 -10.69 -27.10 -33.15
N ALA A 129 -11.61 -26.42 -33.84
CA ALA A 129 -12.44 -27.06 -34.88
C ALA A 129 -11.58 -27.58 -36.05
N TRP A 130 -10.57 -26.80 -36.46
CA TRP A 130 -9.59 -27.23 -37.46
C TRP A 130 -8.78 -28.44 -37.00
N TRP A 131 -8.29 -28.45 -35.75
CA TRP A 131 -7.58 -29.58 -35.17
C TRP A 131 -8.43 -30.86 -35.14
N ILE A 132 -9.70 -30.76 -34.75
CA ILE A 132 -10.63 -31.90 -34.78
C ILE A 132 -10.84 -32.39 -36.22
N ALA A 133 -11.08 -31.48 -37.17
CA ALA A 133 -11.27 -31.84 -38.57
C ALA A 133 -10.02 -32.53 -39.16
N GLN A 134 -8.83 -32.02 -38.84
CA GLN A 134 -7.56 -32.57 -39.32
C GLN A 134 -7.24 -33.92 -38.67
N SER A 135 -7.51 -34.09 -37.36
CA SER A 135 -7.31 -35.37 -36.67
C SER A 135 -8.28 -36.46 -37.16
N GLY A 136 -9.51 -36.10 -37.52
CA GLY A 136 -10.47 -37.02 -38.15
C GLY A 136 -10.11 -37.39 -39.60
N GLU A 137 -9.50 -36.48 -40.36
CA GLU A 137 -9.15 -36.72 -41.76
C GLU A 137 -7.77 -37.40 -41.93
N LEU A 138 -6.81 -37.13 -41.03
CA LEU A 138 -5.52 -37.84 -40.94
C LEU A 138 -5.69 -39.31 -40.52
N ALA A 139 -6.77 -39.65 -39.82
CA ALA A 139 -7.12 -41.05 -39.53
C ALA A 139 -7.55 -41.84 -40.78
N LEU A 140 -7.84 -41.17 -41.91
CA LEU A 140 -8.37 -41.81 -43.12
C LEU A 140 -7.45 -41.75 -44.35
N LYS A 141 -6.53 -40.79 -44.49
CA LYS A 141 -5.66 -40.69 -45.70
C LYS A 141 -4.30 -40.02 -45.42
N SER A 142 -3.27 -40.79 -45.06
CA SER A 142 -1.94 -40.27 -44.65
C SER A 142 -0.85 -40.22 -45.75
N GLY A 143 -1.21 -40.13 -47.03
CA GLY A 143 -0.22 -40.08 -48.13
C GLY A 143 -0.07 -38.73 -48.83
N GLU A 144 -1.18 -38.10 -49.23
CA GLU A 144 -1.16 -37.05 -50.27
C GLU A 144 -1.53 -35.64 -49.78
N LYS A 145 -2.11 -35.52 -48.57
CA LYS A 145 -2.63 -34.23 -48.05
C LYS A 145 -1.64 -33.38 -47.25
N LEU A 146 -0.41 -33.86 -47.02
CA LEU A 146 0.59 -33.15 -46.21
C LEU A 146 1.04 -31.82 -46.86
N ALA A 147 1.11 -31.76 -48.20
CA ALA A 147 1.53 -30.56 -48.93
C ALA A 147 0.47 -29.44 -48.92
N ALA A 148 -0.82 -29.79 -48.98
CA ALA A 148 -1.93 -28.82 -48.92
C ALA A 148 -2.10 -28.24 -47.49
N GLY A 149 -1.84 -29.04 -46.46
CA GLY A 149 -1.82 -28.58 -45.07
C GLY A 149 -0.76 -27.50 -44.81
N ASN A 150 0.44 -27.67 -45.36
CA ASN A 150 1.53 -26.70 -45.17
C ASN A 150 1.27 -25.33 -45.82
N GLN A 151 0.62 -25.28 -46.98
CA GLN A 151 0.25 -23.99 -47.60
C GLN A 151 -0.83 -23.24 -46.81
N THR A 152 -1.75 -23.97 -46.18
CA THR A 152 -2.82 -23.38 -45.36
C THR A 152 -2.28 -22.86 -44.03
N LEU A 153 -1.26 -23.53 -43.47
CA LEU A 153 -0.59 -23.10 -42.25
C LEU A 153 0.23 -21.81 -42.48
N ASP A 154 0.92 -21.69 -43.63
CA ASP A 154 1.73 -20.51 -43.97
C ASP A 154 0.87 -19.26 -44.23
N SER A 155 -0.32 -19.41 -44.84
CA SER A 155 -1.25 -18.29 -45.02
C SER A 155 -1.88 -17.83 -43.70
N TRP A 156 -2.17 -18.77 -42.79
CA TRP A 156 -2.66 -18.46 -41.44
C TRP A 156 -1.61 -17.71 -40.61
N LEU A 157 -0.37 -18.20 -40.58
CA LEU A 157 0.76 -17.55 -39.89
C LEU A 157 1.01 -16.12 -40.38
N LYS A 158 0.88 -15.86 -41.69
CA LYS A 158 0.99 -14.51 -42.25
C LYS A 158 -0.15 -13.59 -41.82
N SER A 159 -1.37 -14.12 -41.63
CA SER A 159 -2.50 -13.33 -41.14
C SER A 159 -2.40 -13.01 -39.65
N GLU A 160 -1.89 -13.95 -38.84
CA GLU A 160 -1.69 -13.78 -37.39
C GLU A 160 -0.65 -12.69 -37.11
N ASN A 161 0.45 -12.67 -37.90
CA ASN A 161 1.53 -11.70 -37.73
C ASN A 161 1.07 -10.26 -37.98
N SER A 162 0.14 -10.05 -38.93
CA SER A 162 -0.45 -8.73 -39.20
C SER A 162 -1.30 -8.20 -38.02
N TYR A 163 -2.04 -9.07 -37.33
CA TYR A 163 -2.83 -8.68 -36.16
C TYR A 163 -1.94 -8.33 -34.97
N VAL A 164 -0.87 -9.09 -34.74
CA VAL A 164 0.12 -8.83 -33.67
C VAL A 164 0.88 -7.54 -33.92
N GLU A 165 1.26 -7.25 -35.17
CA GLU A 165 1.90 -5.99 -35.55
C GLU A 165 0.96 -4.78 -35.35
N THR A 166 -0.32 -4.91 -35.68
CA THR A 166 -1.30 -3.84 -35.48
C THR A 166 -1.58 -3.57 -34.00
N ALA A 167 -1.72 -4.62 -33.19
CA ALA A 167 -1.93 -4.50 -31.75
C ALA A 167 -0.71 -3.91 -31.02
N SER A 168 0.50 -4.34 -31.39
CA SER A 168 1.74 -3.80 -30.82
C SER A 168 1.98 -2.34 -31.24
N ALA A 169 1.66 -1.95 -32.48
CA ALA A 169 1.73 -0.57 -32.93
C ALA A 169 0.75 0.35 -32.19
N LEU A 170 -0.50 -0.09 -31.96
CA LEU A 170 -1.47 0.65 -31.15
C LEU A 170 -1.02 0.81 -29.69
N PHE A 171 -0.46 -0.25 -29.10
CA PHE A 171 0.08 -0.21 -27.75
C PHE A 171 1.30 0.71 -27.62
N LEU A 172 2.23 0.65 -28.58
CA LEU A 172 3.41 1.53 -28.60
C LEU A 172 3.05 3.00 -28.85
N ASN A 173 2.06 3.28 -29.70
CA ASN A 173 1.56 4.64 -29.90
C ASN A 173 0.84 5.16 -28.65
N TRP A 174 0.11 4.30 -27.94
CA TRP A 174 -0.47 4.63 -26.64
C TRP A 174 0.62 4.91 -25.60
N LEU A 175 1.67 4.09 -25.50
CA LEU A 175 2.81 4.33 -24.61
C LEU A 175 3.57 5.63 -24.94
N LYS A 176 3.70 5.98 -26.22
CA LYS A 176 4.28 7.27 -26.64
C LYS A 176 3.39 8.46 -26.29
N GLY A 177 2.08 8.32 -26.43
CA GLY A 177 1.12 9.34 -25.99
C GLY A 177 1.13 9.51 -24.46
N ALA A 178 1.19 8.39 -23.74
CA ALA A 178 1.35 8.39 -22.29
C ALA A 178 2.70 8.99 -21.87
N SER A 179 3.81 8.67 -22.55
CA SER A 179 5.13 9.22 -22.21
C SER A 179 5.21 10.74 -22.38
N ALA A 180 4.48 11.31 -23.34
CA ALA A 180 4.35 12.75 -23.51
C ALA A 180 3.61 13.42 -22.33
N ILE A 181 2.62 12.73 -21.74
CA ILE A 181 1.90 13.19 -20.53
C ILE A 181 2.76 12.99 -19.27
N ILE A 182 3.57 11.93 -19.25
CA ILE A 182 4.44 11.54 -18.13
C ILE A 182 5.63 12.50 -17.94
N ASN A 183 6.09 13.20 -18.99
CA ASN A 183 7.19 14.16 -18.89
C ASN A 183 6.79 15.57 -18.43
N TYR A 184 5.55 15.78 -17.98
CA TYR A 184 5.15 17.08 -17.44
C TYR A 184 5.76 17.28 -16.04
N PRO A 185 6.61 18.30 -15.81
CA PRO A 185 7.13 18.58 -14.48
C PRO A 185 5.99 19.03 -13.57
N VAL A 186 5.81 18.34 -12.43
CA VAL A 186 4.88 18.75 -11.38
C VAL A 186 5.70 19.45 -10.31
N GLU A 187 5.54 20.76 -10.19
CA GLU A 187 6.20 21.55 -9.17
C GLU A 187 5.31 21.61 -7.92
N LEU A 188 5.75 20.94 -6.84
CA LEU A 188 5.22 21.13 -5.49
C LEU A 188 6.24 21.91 -4.66
N PRO A 189 5.82 22.76 -3.69
CA PRO A 189 6.75 23.50 -2.85
C PRO A 189 7.68 22.54 -2.08
N GLY A 190 8.98 22.57 -2.40
CA GLY A 190 10.02 21.81 -1.71
C GLY A 190 10.27 20.38 -2.21
N ILE A 191 9.52 19.89 -3.21
CA ILE A 191 9.66 18.53 -3.70
C ILE A 191 9.51 18.49 -5.23
N HIS A 192 10.58 18.13 -5.93
CA HIS A 192 10.57 17.92 -7.38
C HIS A 192 10.49 16.41 -7.68
N PHE A 193 9.36 15.95 -8.21
CA PHE A 193 9.26 14.61 -8.76
C PHE A 193 8.69 14.66 -10.18
N ALA A 194 9.23 13.82 -11.05
CA ALA A 194 8.65 13.58 -12.36
C ALA A 194 7.35 12.75 -12.19
N LEU A 195 6.33 13.06 -12.99
CA LEU A 195 5.04 12.33 -13.05
C LEU A 195 5.13 10.79 -13.05
N PRO A 196 6.15 10.10 -13.63
CA PRO A 196 6.26 8.65 -13.55
C PRO A 196 6.54 8.13 -12.14
N ALA A 197 7.28 8.89 -11.32
CA ALA A 197 7.50 8.51 -9.93
C ALA A 197 6.19 8.56 -9.14
N PHE A 198 5.38 9.60 -9.35
CA PHE A 198 4.05 9.71 -8.76
C PHE A 198 3.15 8.54 -9.19
N TYR A 199 3.10 8.23 -10.48
CA TYR A 199 2.25 7.15 -11.01
C TYR A 199 2.66 5.78 -10.49
N ILE A 200 3.97 5.48 -10.43
CA ILE A 200 4.52 4.25 -9.85
C ILE A 200 4.17 4.14 -8.36
N ILE A 201 4.31 5.24 -7.61
CA ILE A 201 3.95 5.28 -6.18
C ILE A 201 2.45 5.04 -6.00
N THR A 202 1.58 5.68 -6.79
CA THR A 202 0.13 5.43 -6.73
C THR A 202 -0.27 4.02 -7.15
N LEU A 203 0.36 3.45 -8.19
CA LEU A 203 0.11 2.06 -8.61
C LEU A 203 0.58 1.06 -7.55
N ALA A 204 1.73 1.31 -6.93
CA ALA A 204 2.23 0.50 -5.82
C ALA A 204 1.29 0.57 -4.62
N LEU A 205 0.80 1.75 -4.27
CA LEU A 205 -0.17 1.95 -3.18
C LEU A 205 -1.52 1.28 -3.48
N LEU A 206 -2.05 1.41 -4.69
CA LEU A 206 -3.30 0.76 -5.09
C LEU A 206 -3.17 -0.76 -5.11
N SER A 207 -2.02 -1.28 -5.54
CA SER A 207 -1.71 -2.71 -5.51
C SER A 207 -1.57 -3.24 -4.08
N LEU A 208 -0.98 -2.45 -3.17
CA LEU A 208 -0.89 -2.77 -1.74
C LEU A 208 -2.28 -2.79 -1.09
N ILE A 209 -3.13 -1.80 -1.37
CA ILE A 209 -4.52 -1.74 -0.88
C ILE A 209 -5.30 -2.95 -1.38
N PHE A 210 -5.23 -3.25 -2.69
CA PHE A 210 -5.92 -4.41 -3.25
C PHE A 210 -5.44 -5.72 -2.61
N TRP A 211 -4.15 -5.84 -2.30
CA TRP A 211 -3.60 -7.00 -1.61
C TRP A 211 -4.09 -7.11 -0.15
N LEU A 212 -4.14 -5.99 0.59
CA LEU A 212 -4.61 -5.95 1.98
C LEU A 212 -6.11 -6.28 2.11
N TYR A 213 -6.92 -5.85 1.14
CA TYR A 213 -8.38 -6.09 1.15
C TYR A 213 -8.81 -7.29 0.31
N ARG A 214 -7.86 -8.09 -0.20
CA ARG A 214 -8.15 -9.21 -1.11
C ARG A 214 -9.14 -10.21 -0.51
N ASP A 215 -9.01 -10.48 0.78
CA ASP A 215 -9.80 -11.49 1.47
C ASP A 215 -11.20 -10.98 1.84
N ASP A 216 -11.38 -9.65 1.96
CA ASP A 216 -12.69 -9.02 2.17
C ASP A 216 -13.51 -8.91 0.87
N PHE A 217 -12.84 -8.80 -0.29
CA PHE A 217 -13.50 -8.70 -1.59
C PHE A 217 -13.86 -10.04 -2.23
N LEU A 218 -13.25 -11.14 -1.78
CA LEU A 218 -13.59 -12.48 -2.27
C LEU A 218 -14.78 -13.02 -1.47
N PRO A 219 -15.97 -13.17 -2.09
CA PRO A 219 -17.13 -13.70 -1.38
C PRO A 219 -16.78 -15.10 -0.86
N SER A 220 -16.99 -15.30 0.44
CA SER A 220 -16.68 -16.51 1.22
C SER A 220 -17.34 -17.80 0.69
N GLY A 221 -18.16 -17.72 -0.36
CA GLY A 221 -18.84 -18.84 -1.01
C GLY A 221 -17.98 -19.70 -1.95
N LEU A 222 -16.76 -19.28 -2.35
CA LEU A 222 -15.93 -20.07 -3.29
C LEU A 222 -14.93 -21.02 -2.62
N SER A 223 -14.71 -20.91 -1.30
CA SER A 223 -13.76 -21.79 -0.58
C SER A 223 -14.31 -23.17 -0.22
N ALA A 224 -15.63 -23.41 -0.35
CA ALA A 224 -16.25 -24.66 0.12
C ALA A 224 -16.23 -25.81 -0.92
N ALA A 225 -15.94 -25.54 -2.20
CA ALA A 225 -16.08 -26.53 -3.28
C ALA A 225 -14.86 -27.45 -3.50
N HIS A 226 -13.81 -27.37 -2.66
CA HIS A 226 -12.58 -28.15 -2.84
C HIS A 226 -12.19 -29.05 -1.66
N ARG A 227 -13.13 -29.38 -0.77
CA ARG A 227 -12.86 -30.24 0.39
C ARG A 227 -13.73 -31.49 0.47
N THR A 228 -14.19 -32.00 -0.66
CA THR A 228 -14.83 -33.34 -0.77
C THR A 228 -14.35 -34.04 -2.05
N ASN A 229 -13.21 -34.70 -1.97
CA ASN A 229 -12.88 -35.98 -2.62
C ASN A 229 -11.58 -36.51 -2.02
#